data_AF-A0A367Q7H7-F1
#
_entry.id   AF-A0A367Q7H7-F1
#
_cell.length_a   1.000
_cell.length_b   1.000
_cell.length_c   1.000
_cell.angle_alpha   90.00
_cell.angle_beta   90.00
_cell.angle_gamma   90.00
#
_symmetry.space_group_name_H-M   'P 1'
#
loop_
_entity.id
_entity.type
_entity.pdbx_description
1 polymer ?
#
loop_
_entity_poly.entity_id
_entity_poly.type
_entity_poly.pdbx_seq_one_letter_code
_entity_poly.pdbx_strand_id
1 'polypeptide(L)'
;MTQITGKFVDSGGVAFDGDLTIALDAPLVDPGTTPDSIYTLAAHTFNFTSGTLSGVSVVESATSNVTYHFVINRHETKTTYWLADGTQYDGPVVIHSGLYYTGTFYDADSSQQLGQVANTESSVVMDFHAVVPNTLSVEFAQLIPSRVSTDSLPRTVRSLAELLTTDADFVEALRGGPRFKGAYSAATYYQRDDSVTYSGSSWVYINADPAVNQTPSVVNTNYWQLLAQKGDAGGTGGNDSAYDATGWNGATDAPSRNAVRDIIEQLARITDLASYALLDSPAFINNPTVPSQPALSNNTRAANTAYVDSAIAAVGTVPVGGMVEWALTSAPSKWLLCDGRALSRTTYSALFAAIGTTFGAGDGTTTFNIPDCRGRASIGLDNMGTAAGAANRIAAAWASTLGGNGGQETRTLTDGQAGAWTSNNEAPGFGLTTTTPGFFDRVLIALTRSSFSLLPPAIAVNKIIYAGV
;
A
#
# COMPACT_ATOMS: atom_id res chain seq x y z
N MET A 1 -3.70 -27.43 27.89
CA MET A 1 -3.66 -26.04 28.37
C MET A 1 -2.21 -25.67 28.58
N THR A 2 -1.77 -24.55 28.02
CA THR A 2 -0.40 -24.05 28.17
C THR A 2 -0.27 -23.27 29.47
N GLN A 3 0.78 -23.56 30.25
CA GLN A 3 1.13 -22.78 31.45
C GLN A 3 1.99 -21.57 31.06
N ILE A 4 1.62 -20.38 31.53
CA ILE A 4 2.45 -19.17 31.40
C ILE A 4 3.12 -18.91 32.75
N THR A 5 4.44 -18.84 32.75
CA THR A 5 5.25 -18.59 33.95
C THR A 5 6.21 -17.43 33.71
N GLY A 6 6.61 -16.70 34.74
CA GLY A 6 7.54 -15.60 34.54
C GLY A 6 7.82 -14.79 35.78
N LYS A 7 8.82 -13.91 35.68
CA LYS A 7 9.17 -12.95 36.73
C LYS A 7 9.16 -11.52 36.18
N PHE A 8 8.39 -10.65 36.80
CA PHE A 8 8.33 -9.22 36.50
C PHE A 8 9.27 -8.43 37.41
N VAL A 9 10.16 -7.67 36.79
CA VAL A 9 11.10 -6.76 37.45
C VAL A 9 11.08 -5.41 36.75
N ASP A 10 11.39 -4.35 37.48
CA ASP A 10 11.56 -3.02 36.91
C ASP A 10 12.94 -2.85 36.21
N SER A 11 13.21 -1.66 35.67
CA SER A 11 14.48 -1.34 35.01
C SER A 11 15.70 -1.42 35.93
N GLY A 12 15.51 -1.45 37.25
CA GLY A 12 16.54 -1.65 38.26
C GLY A 12 16.68 -3.12 38.70
N GLY A 13 15.88 -4.04 38.16
CA GLY A 13 15.87 -5.45 38.53
C GLY A 13 15.09 -5.78 39.81
N VAL A 14 14.32 -4.82 40.34
CA VAL A 14 13.51 -5.02 41.54
C VAL A 14 12.15 -5.61 41.16
N ALA A 15 11.74 -6.68 41.83
CA ALA A 15 10.44 -7.31 41.59
C ALA A 15 9.30 -6.44 42.14
N PHE A 16 8.17 -6.40 41.43
CA PHE A 16 7.00 -5.60 41.83
C PHE A 16 5.74 -6.46 41.89
N ASP A 17 4.75 -5.97 42.65
CA ASP A 17 3.43 -6.59 42.77
C ASP A 17 2.48 -6.00 41.75
N GLY A 18 1.50 -6.79 41.31
CA GLY A 18 0.58 -6.36 40.28
C GLY A 18 -0.39 -7.45 39.87
N ASP A 19 -1.07 -7.19 38.77
CA ASP A 19 -1.97 -8.14 38.15
C ASP A 19 -1.74 -8.22 36.64
N LEU A 20 -2.02 -9.41 36.10
CA LEU A 20 -1.99 -9.72 34.68
C LEU A 20 -3.40 -10.06 34.24
N THR A 21 -3.97 -9.23 33.38
CA THR A 21 -5.23 -9.51 32.70
C THR A 21 -4.95 -10.16 31.34
N ILE A 22 -5.61 -11.29 31.07
CA ILE A 22 -5.51 -12.04 29.82
C ILE A 22 -6.89 -12.20 29.21
N ALA A 23 -7.01 -11.89 27.92
CA ALA A 23 -8.23 -12.12 27.14
C ALA A 23 -7.90 -12.78 25.80
N LEU A 24 -8.82 -13.58 25.28
CA LEU A 24 -8.72 -14.08 23.91
C LEU A 24 -8.91 -12.92 22.92
N ASP A 25 -8.02 -12.82 21.94
CA ASP A 25 -8.10 -11.79 20.89
C ASP A 25 -9.26 -12.05 19.91
N ALA A 26 -9.67 -13.32 19.77
CA ALA A 26 -10.85 -13.73 19.02
C ALA A 26 -11.45 -15.03 19.61
N PRO A 27 -12.76 -15.29 19.41
CA PRO A 27 -13.38 -16.55 19.86
C PRO A 27 -12.68 -17.76 19.25
N LEU A 28 -12.38 -18.75 20.09
CA LEU A 28 -11.78 -20.01 19.67
C LEU A 28 -12.88 -21.09 19.60
N VAL A 29 -12.97 -21.79 18.47
CA VAL A 29 -13.84 -22.96 18.31
C VAL A 29 -13.00 -24.21 18.44
N ASP A 30 -13.36 -25.11 19.36
CA ASP A 30 -12.70 -26.40 19.54
C ASP A 30 -13.52 -27.54 18.90
N PRO A 31 -13.09 -28.04 17.72
CA PRO A 31 -13.79 -29.10 17.00
C PRO A 31 -13.55 -30.50 17.58
N GLY A 32 -12.76 -30.63 18.66
CA GLY A 32 -12.43 -31.91 19.30
C GLY A 32 -13.44 -32.39 20.35
N THR A 33 -14.48 -31.59 20.63
CA THR A 33 -15.54 -31.90 21.60
C THR A 33 -16.87 -32.04 20.89
N THR A 34 -17.73 -33.00 21.27
CA THR A 34 -19.11 -33.10 20.75
C THR A 34 -20.11 -32.88 21.88
N PRO A 35 -20.90 -31.78 21.86
CA PRO A 35 -20.91 -30.71 20.85
C PRO A 35 -19.66 -29.80 20.91
N ASP A 36 -19.33 -29.16 19.79
CA ASP A 36 -18.19 -28.23 19.66
C ASP A 36 -18.27 -27.13 20.73
N SER A 37 -17.18 -26.92 21.46
CA SER A 37 -17.10 -25.89 22.50
C SER A 37 -16.58 -24.59 21.90
N ILE A 38 -17.30 -23.48 22.12
CA ILE A 38 -16.85 -22.13 21.77
C ILE A 38 -16.26 -21.48 23.02
N TYR A 39 -14.95 -21.25 23.03
CA TYR A 39 -14.29 -20.54 24.10
C TYR A 39 -14.37 -19.03 23.83
N THR A 40 -15.24 -18.36 24.59
CA THR A 40 -15.24 -16.91 24.76
C THR A 40 -14.66 -16.61 26.14
N LEU A 41 -13.33 -16.61 26.25
CA LEU A 41 -12.70 -16.29 27.52
C LEU A 41 -12.96 -14.80 27.82
N ALA A 42 -13.84 -14.54 28.77
CA ALA A 42 -13.88 -13.27 29.48
C ALA A 42 -12.47 -12.93 29.97
N ALA A 43 -12.15 -11.65 30.10
CA ALA A 43 -10.86 -11.24 30.63
C ALA A 43 -10.66 -11.87 32.03
N HIS A 44 -9.55 -12.59 32.22
CA HIS A 44 -9.18 -13.18 33.51
C HIS A 44 -7.98 -12.45 34.07
N THR A 45 -8.08 -12.06 35.33
CA THR A 45 -7.02 -11.35 36.04
C THR A 45 -6.31 -12.29 37.01
N PHE A 46 -4.98 -12.32 36.91
CA PHE A 46 -4.09 -13.12 37.75
C PHE A 46 -3.18 -12.18 38.54
N ASN A 47 -3.31 -12.20 39.86
CA ASN A 47 -2.44 -11.43 40.72
C ASN A 47 -1.06 -12.11 40.83
N PHE A 48 0.00 -11.31 40.82
CA PHE A 48 1.35 -11.76 41.12
C PHE A 48 1.94 -10.95 42.27
N THR A 49 2.75 -11.63 43.08
CA THR A 49 3.42 -11.06 44.24
C THR A 49 4.91 -11.34 44.14
N SER A 50 5.74 -10.36 44.53
CA SER A 50 7.18 -10.37 44.37
C SER A 50 7.59 -10.68 42.92
N GLY A 51 6.85 -10.10 41.97
CA GLY A 51 7.02 -10.28 40.53
C GLY A 51 6.76 -11.68 40.00
N THR A 52 6.37 -12.67 40.83
CA THR A 52 6.31 -14.07 40.40
C THR A 52 4.94 -14.43 39.86
N LEU A 53 4.87 -14.74 38.56
CA LEU A 53 3.67 -15.20 37.89
C LEU A 53 3.57 -16.73 37.94
N SER A 54 2.52 -17.26 38.57
CA SER A 54 2.29 -18.70 38.71
C SER A 54 0.80 -19.04 38.59
N GLY A 55 0.48 -20.25 38.12
CA GLY A 55 -0.90 -20.74 38.01
C GLY A 55 -1.69 -20.19 36.83
N VAL A 56 -1.06 -19.50 35.88
CA VAL A 56 -1.72 -18.96 34.69
C VAL A 56 -1.85 -20.07 33.64
N SER A 57 -3.07 -20.54 33.42
CA SER A 57 -3.39 -21.55 32.42
C SER A 57 -4.23 -20.94 31.31
N VAL A 58 -3.78 -21.07 30.07
CA VAL A 58 -4.55 -20.64 28.89
C VAL A 58 -4.96 -21.82 28.03
N VAL A 59 -6.09 -21.68 27.33
CA VAL A 59 -6.63 -22.73 26.45
C VAL A 59 -5.73 -22.87 25.22
N GLU A 60 -5.54 -24.11 24.78
CA GLU A 60 -4.76 -24.43 23.57
C GLU A 60 -5.70 -24.84 22.43
N SER A 61 -5.26 -24.67 21.19
CA SER A 61 -5.90 -25.27 20.03
C SER A 61 -5.08 -26.45 19.55
N ALA A 62 -5.74 -27.56 19.20
CA ALA A 62 -5.08 -28.75 18.69
C ALA A 62 -4.36 -28.52 17.34
N THR A 63 -4.67 -27.45 16.63
CA THR A 63 -4.22 -27.22 15.24
C THR A 63 -3.48 -25.90 15.02
N SER A 64 -3.45 -24.98 15.99
CA SER A 64 -2.84 -23.65 15.78
C SER A 64 -2.42 -22.98 17.08
N ASN A 65 -1.43 -22.09 16.98
CA ASN A 65 -1.13 -21.16 18.07
C ASN A 65 -2.25 -20.13 18.18
N VAL A 66 -2.54 -19.69 19.41
CA VAL A 66 -3.66 -18.79 19.72
C VAL A 66 -3.12 -17.43 20.14
N THR A 67 -3.76 -16.35 19.68
CA THR A 67 -3.40 -14.98 20.04
C THR A 67 -4.19 -14.52 21.25
N TYR A 68 -3.49 -13.95 22.22
CA TYR A 68 -4.04 -13.41 23.46
C TYR A 68 -3.66 -11.93 23.60
N HIS A 69 -4.55 -11.18 24.23
CA HIS A 69 -4.32 -9.83 24.72
C HIS A 69 -3.86 -9.89 26.17
N PHE A 70 -2.76 -9.19 26.49
CA PHE A 70 -2.14 -9.16 27.81
C PHE A 70 -2.06 -7.71 28.29
N VAL A 71 -2.60 -7.44 29.47
CA VAL A 71 -2.47 -6.17 30.18
C VAL A 71 -1.82 -6.44 31.53
N ILE A 72 -0.69 -5.80 31.79
CA ILE A 72 0.03 -5.88 33.06
C ILE A 72 -0.17 -4.56 33.79
N ASN A 73 -0.72 -4.61 35.00
CA ASN A 73 -0.68 -3.47 35.90
C ASN A 73 0.32 -3.70 37.02
N ARG A 74 1.02 -2.64 37.39
CA ARG A 74 1.80 -2.58 38.62
C ARG A 74 0.94 -1.93 39.69
N HIS A 75 0.92 -2.56 40.85
CA HIS A 75 0.32 -2.04 42.05
C HIS A 75 1.37 -1.27 42.84
N GLU A 76 1.09 0.00 43.12
CA GLU A 76 1.90 0.82 43.99
C GLU A 76 1.06 1.22 45.20
N THR A 77 1.63 1.04 46.40
CA THR A 77 0.99 1.48 47.63
C THR A 77 1.20 2.98 47.77
N LYS A 78 0.15 3.75 47.54
CA LYS A 78 0.15 5.18 47.78
C LYS A 78 -0.48 5.47 49.14
N THR A 79 0.26 6.20 49.95
CA THR A 79 -0.28 6.70 51.20
C THR A 79 -0.94 8.04 50.93
N THR A 80 -2.25 8.13 51.20
CA THR A 80 -2.98 9.40 51.20
C THR A 80 -3.20 9.86 52.63
N TYR A 81 -3.04 11.15 52.86
CA TYR A 81 -3.21 11.78 54.16
C TYR A 81 -4.49 12.59 54.18
N TRP A 82 -5.20 12.55 55.30
CA TRP A 82 -6.52 13.15 55.43
C TRP A 82 -6.58 14.03 56.68
N LEU A 83 -7.22 15.20 56.55
CA LEU A 83 -7.55 16.06 57.69
C LEU A 83 -8.73 15.48 58.48
N ALA A 84 -8.91 15.92 59.71
CA ALA A 84 -9.97 15.43 60.61
C ALA A 84 -11.40 15.70 60.09
N ASP A 85 -11.55 16.63 59.15
CA ASP A 85 -12.81 16.97 58.47
C ASP A 85 -13.11 16.09 57.24
N GLY A 86 -12.22 15.16 56.90
CA GLY A 86 -12.37 14.23 55.79
C GLY A 86 -11.89 14.77 54.43
N THR A 87 -11.19 15.91 54.39
CA THR A 87 -10.55 16.41 53.17
C THR A 87 -9.15 15.82 52.98
N GLN A 88 -8.74 15.58 51.73
CA GLN A 88 -7.41 15.09 51.40
C GLN A 88 -6.37 16.20 51.60
N TYR A 89 -5.26 15.87 52.25
CA TYR A 89 -4.15 16.76 52.51
C TYR A 89 -3.00 16.51 51.53
N ASP A 90 -2.66 17.51 50.71
CA ASP A 90 -1.59 17.46 49.70
C ASP A 90 -0.35 18.32 50.07
N GLY A 91 -0.31 18.88 51.28
CA GLY A 91 0.79 19.70 51.78
C GLY A 91 2.00 18.89 52.30
N PRO A 92 3.09 19.56 52.72
CA PRO A 92 4.25 18.89 53.31
C PRO A 92 3.89 18.18 54.62
N VAL A 93 4.42 16.97 54.83
CA VAL A 93 4.13 16.10 55.99
C VAL A 93 5.39 15.91 56.84
N VAL A 94 5.24 16.00 58.16
CA VAL A 94 6.33 15.78 59.13
C VAL A 94 6.02 14.56 60.00
N ILE A 95 7.01 13.67 60.15
CA ILE A 95 6.88 12.43 60.96
C ILE A 95 7.55 12.66 62.31
N HIS A 96 6.79 12.54 63.39
CA HIS A 96 7.34 12.56 64.75
C HIS A 96 7.46 11.13 65.29
N SER A 97 8.65 10.54 65.10
CA SER A 97 9.12 9.23 65.62
C SER A 97 8.43 7.96 65.12
N GLY A 98 9.23 7.01 64.63
CA GLY A 98 8.83 5.67 64.19
C GLY A 98 9.60 5.22 62.95
N LEU A 99 10.27 4.07 63.01
CA LEU A 99 10.92 3.46 61.84
C LEU A 99 9.84 3.02 60.84
N TYR A 100 10.02 3.41 59.57
CA TYR A 100 9.31 2.96 58.37
C TYR A 100 7.79 2.71 58.53
N TYR A 101 7.00 3.68 58.07
CA TYR A 101 5.53 3.60 57.83
C TYR A 101 4.62 3.43 59.06
N THR A 102 5.16 3.48 60.28
CA THR A 102 4.35 3.45 61.52
C THR A 102 4.75 4.59 62.44
N GLY A 103 4.22 5.78 62.17
CA GLY A 103 4.43 6.97 62.99
C GLY A 103 3.20 7.88 62.93
N THR A 104 3.06 8.79 63.89
CA THR A 104 2.01 9.82 63.84
C THR A 104 2.44 10.92 62.86
N PHE A 105 1.60 11.18 61.87
CA PHE A 105 1.85 12.16 60.80
C PHE A 105 1.19 13.49 61.16
N TYR A 106 1.90 14.58 60.91
CA TYR A 106 1.41 15.93 61.20
C TYR A 106 1.55 16.84 59.97
N ASP A 107 0.61 17.76 59.83
CA ASP A 107 0.73 18.94 58.98
C ASP A 107 1.93 19.79 59.46
N ALA A 108 2.78 20.19 58.51
CA ALA A 108 3.99 20.97 58.77
C ALA A 108 3.72 22.39 59.29
N ASP A 109 2.56 22.97 58.95
CA ASP A 109 2.22 24.36 59.25
C ASP A 109 1.38 24.49 60.53
N SER A 110 0.52 23.50 60.81
CA SER A 110 -0.44 23.56 61.92
C SER A 110 -0.17 22.57 63.06
N SER A 111 0.77 21.62 62.90
CA SER A 111 0.99 20.49 63.83
C SER A 111 -0.27 19.65 64.08
N GLN A 112 -1.25 19.68 63.18
CA GLN A 112 -2.47 18.88 63.29
C GLN A 112 -2.19 17.42 62.90
N GLN A 113 -2.72 16.46 63.66
CA GLN A 113 -2.56 15.03 63.37
C GLN A 113 -3.37 14.64 62.13
N LEU A 114 -2.71 13.98 61.18
CA LEU A 114 -3.28 13.49 59.93
C LEU A 114 -3.74 12.04 60.06
N GLY A 115 -4.91 11.72 59.48
CA GLY A 115 -5.33 10.36 59.22
C GLY A 115 -4.56 9.77 58.03
N GLN A 116 -4.30 8.46 58.04
CA GLN A 116 -3.60 7.77 56.96
C GLN A 116 -4.50 6.68 56.36
N VAL A 117 -4.61 6.67 55.04
CA VAL A 117 -5.20 5.54 54.30
C VAL A 117 -4.19 5.11 53.23
N ALA A 118 -3.74 3.86 53.32
CA ALA A 118 -2.96 3.24 52.27
C ALA A 118 -3.92 2.74 51.18
N ASN A 119 -3.82 3.31 50.00
CA ASN A 119 -4.59 2.91 48.83
C ASN A 119 -3.66 2.20 47.85
N THR A 120 -4.17 1.17 47.19
CA THR A 120 -3.46 0.51 46.09
C THR A 120 -3.83 1.22 44.79
N GLU A 121 -2.88 1.91 44.18
CA GLU A 121 -3.05 2.44 42.82
C GLU A 121 -2.55 1.40 41.82
N SER A 122 -3.34 1.19 40.76
CA SER A 122 -2.98 0.29 39.65
C SER A 122 -2.63 1.11 38.44
N SER A 123 -1.46 0.87 37.86
CA SER A 123 -1.01 1.54 36.64
C SER A 123 -0.61 0.53 35.58
N VAL A 124 -1.10 0.70 34.35
CA VAL A 124 -0.72 -0.15 33.21
C VAL A 124 0.77 0.05 32.93
N VAL A 125 1.53 -1.04 32.98
CA VAL A 125 2.96 -1.08 32.66
C VAL A 125 3.20 -1.63 31.26
N MET A 126 2.36 -2.55 30.81
CA MET A 126 2.46 -3.13 29.48
C MET A 126 1.09 -3.55 28.96
N ASP A 127 0.83 -3.27 27.69
CA ASP A 127 -0.37 -3.68 26.96
C ASP A 127 0.07 -4.18 25.57
N PHE A 128 -0.13 -5.48 25.32
CA PHE A 128 0.29 -6.09 24.06
C PHE A 128 -0.50 -7.33 23.71
N HIS A 129 -0.42 -7.70 22.44
CA HIS A 129 -0.96 -8.96 21.94
C HIS A 129 0.20 -9.90 21.64
N ALA A 130 0.07 -11.18 21.97
CA ALA A 130 1.10 -12.18 21.63
C ALA A 130 0.50 -13.53 21.28
N VAL A 131 1.21 -14.24 20.42
CA VAL A 131 0.89 -15.61 20.03
C VAL A 131 1.47 -16.56 21.09
N VAL A 132 0.62 -17.32 21.76
CA VAL A 132 1.05 -18.34 22.72
C VAL A 132 1.29 -19.66 21.98
N PRO A 133 2.52 -20.22 22.05
CA PRO A 133 2.83 -21.48 21.38
C PRO A 133 2.10 -22.64 22.06
N ASN A 134 1.72 -23.65 21.27
CA ASN A 134 1.11 -24.86 21.80
C ASN A 134 2.15 -25.80 22.44
N THR A 135 2.65 -25.42 23.61
CA THR A 135 3.59 -26.18 24.44
C THR A 135 3.05 -26.35 25.86
N LEU A 136 3.61 -27.30 26.63
CA LEU A 136 3.19 -27.55 28.02
C LEU A 136 3.42 -26.33 28.93
N SER A 137 4.48 -25.57 28.67
CA SER A 137 4.83 -24.35 29.40
C SER A 137 5.55 -23.37 28.48
N VAL A 138 5.35 -22.09 28.72
CA VAL A 138 6.06 -20.98 28.09
C VAL A 138 6.41 -19.93 29.14
N GLU A 139 7.62 -19.39 29.04
CA GLU A 139 8.02 -18.25 29.85
C GLU A 139 7.46 -16.96 29.25
N PHE A 140 6.89 -16.08 30.07
CA PHE A 140 6.27 -14.83 29.64
C PHE A 140 7.25 -13.97 28.82
N ALA A 141 8.52 -13.94 29.20
CA ALA A 141 9.57 -13.20 28.49
C ALA A 141 9.86 -13.73 27.07
N GLN A 142 9.45 -14.96 26.75
CA GLN A 142 9.59 -15.56 25.42
C GLN A 142 8.42 -15.21 24.49
N LEU A 143 7.34 -14.61 25.00
CA LEU A 143 6.20 -14.20 24.21
C LEU A 143 6.58 -12.96 23.39
N ILE A 144 6.59 -13.10 22.06
CA ILE A 144 6.92 -12.01 21.15
C ILE A 144 5.64 -11.16 20.93
N PRO A 145 5.66 -9.86 21.25
CA PRO A 145 4.54 -8.98 20.97
C PRO A 145 4.25 -8.89 19.47
N SER A 146 3.03 -9.21 19.06
CA SER A 146 2.57 -9.08 17.67
C SER A 146 2.11 -7.65 17.36
N ARG A 147 1.66 -6.90 18.38
CA ARG A 147 1.33 -5.47 18.37
C ARG A 147 1.57 -4.89 19.77
N VAL A 148 2.29 -3.77 19.85
CA VAL A 148 2.41 -2.97 21.08
C VAL A 148 1.54 -1.73 20.89
N SER A 149 0.40 -1.68 21.57
CA SER A 149 -0.38 -0.44 21.66
C SER A 149 0.25 0.42 22.74
N THR A 150 1.00 1.45 22.35
CA THR A 150 1.45 2.49 23.28
C THR A 150 0.48 3.69 23.27
N ASP A 151 -0.83 3.42 23.25
CA ASP A 151 -1.85 4.49 23.36
C ASP A 151 -1.94 5.06 24.79
N SER A 152 -1.05 4.64 25.69
CA SER A 152 -0.78 5.33 26.95
C SER A 152 0.30 6.40 26.72
N LEU A 153 -0.11 7.67 26.85
CA LEU A 153 0.81 8.80 26.86
C LEU A 153 1.98 8.51 27.83
N PRO A 154 3.24 8.82 27.46
CA PRO A 154 4.39 8.63 28.33
C PRO A 154 4.13 9.23 29.73
N ARG A 155 4.57 8.56 30.80
CA ARG A 155 4.31 8.97 32.20
C ARG A 155 4.56 10.46 32.44
N THR A 156 5.61 11.04 31.88
CA THR A 156 5.94 12.47 31.98
C THR A 156 4.85 13.38 31.38
N VAL A 157 4.26 12.99 30.25
CA VAL A 157 3.19 13.73 29.59
C VAL A 157 1.90 13.64 30.39
N ARG A 158 1.59 12.46 30.95
CA ARG A 158 0.43 12.28 31.82
C ARG A 158 0.56 13.06 33.13
N SER A 159 1.72 13.00 33.80
CA SER A 159 1.96 13.75 35.04
C SER A 159 1.91 15.26 34.83
N LEU A 160 2.40 15.75 33.67
CA LEU A 160 2.27 17.16 33.31
C LEU A 160 0.82 17.56 33.05
N ALA A 161 0.03 16.70 32.38
CA ALA A 161 -1.39 16.95 32.13
C ALA A 161 -2.23 16.94 33.42
N GLU A 162 -1.93 16.03 34.34
CA GLU A 162 -2.52 16.01 35.69
C GLU A 162 -2.15 17.30 36.45
N LEU A 163 -0.87 17.70 36.46
CA LEU A 163 -0.43 18.93 37.13
C LEU A 163 -1.10 20.20 36.56
N LEU A 164 -1.28 20.26 35.23
CA LEU A 164 -1.98 21.37 34.56
C LEU A 164 -3.49 21.41 34.84
N THR A 165 -4.09 20.33 35.35
CA THR A 165 -5.53 20.25 35.63
C THR A 165 -5.87 20.34 37.11
N THR A 166 -4.95 19.98 38.01
CA THR A 166 -5.18 20.00 39.46
C THR A 166 -4.55 21.19 40.18
N ASP A 167 -3.49 21.79 39.64
CA ASP A 167 -2.78 22.90 40.29
C ASP A 167 -3.03 24.23 39.56
N ALA A 168 -4.01 24.98 40.06
CA ALA A 168 -4.37 26.30 39.53
C ALA A 168 -3.22 27.32 39.65
N ASP A 169 -2.37 27.20 40.68
CA ASP A 169 -1.24 28.11 40.88
C ASP A 169 -0.11 27.83 39.88
N PHE A 170 0.13 26.56 39.53
CA PHE A 170 1.05 26.17 38.46
C PHE A 170 0.59 26.70 37.09
N VAL A 171 -0.71 26.61 36.79
CA VAL A 171 -1.29 27.14 35.55
C VAL A 171 -1.12 28.66 35.46
N GLU A 172 -1.35 29.39 36.55
CA GLU A 172 -1.14 30.84 36.59
C GLU A 172 0.33 31.24 36.50
N ALA A 173 1.25 30.45 37.08
CA ALA A 173 2.69 30.64 36.91
C ALA A 173 3.15 30.44 35.45
N LEU A 174 2.56 29.48 34.72
CA LEU A 174 2.85 29.26 33.29
C LEU A 174 2.32 30.38 32.37
N ARG A 175 1.25 31.08 32.77
CA ARG A 175 0.65 32.18 31.99
C ARG A 175 1.54 33.44 31.96
N GLY A 176 2.53 33.55 32.85
CA GLY A 176 3.51 34.64 32.83
C GLY A 176 2.95 36.04 33.11
N GLY A 177 1.85 36.15 33.87
CA GLY A 177 1.21 37.43 34.21
C GLY A 177 1.07 37.67 35.71
N PRO A 178 0.80 38.92 36.14
CA PRO A 178 0.65 39.25 37.55
C PRO A 178 -0.62 38.62 38.16
N ARG A 179 -0.52 38.04 39.35
CA ARG A 179 -1.62 37.38 40.09
C ARG A 179 -2.44 38.40 40.87
N PHE A 180 -3.64 38.74 40.40
CA PHE A 180 -4.46 39.78 41.03
C PHE A 180 -5.07 39.34 42.37
N LYS A 181 -4.64 39.97 43.47
CA LYS A 181 -5.11 39.73 44.85
C LYS A 181 -6.15 40.75 45.35
N GLY A 182 -6.59 41.68 44.50
CA GLY A 182 -7.59 42.70 44.84
C GLY A 182 -6.98 43.93 45.54
N ALA A 183 -7.69 44.50 46.52
CA ALA A 183 -7.17 45.66 47.27
C ALA A 183 -6.08 45.23 48.25
N TYR A 184 -5.05 46.06 48.43
CA TYR A 184 -3.97 45.78 49.39
C TYR A 184 -4.51 45.61 50.83
N SER A 185 -4.01 44.59 51.53
CA SER A 185 -4.28 44.31 52.93
C SER A 185 -2.98 44.07 53.70
N ALA A 186 -2.82 44.73 54.85
CA ALA A 186 -1.61 44.60 55.67
C ALA A 186 -1.43 43.20 56.29
N ALA A 187 -2.51 42.41 56.38
CA ALA A 187 -2.51 41.06 56.97
C ALA A 187 -2.19 39.93 55.97
N THR A 188 -2.06 40.24 54.68
CA THR A 188 -1.88 39.25 53.62
C THR A 188 -0.39 39.10 53.28
N TYR A 189 0.08 37.87 53.13
CA TYR A 189 1.39 37.58 52.54
C TYR A 189 1.31 37.74 51.02
N TYR A 190 2.16 38.61 50.50
CA TYR A 190 2.33 38.78 49.07
C TYR A 190 3.64 38.15 48.63
N GLN A 191 3.59 37.46 47.51
CA GLN A 191 4.73 36.81 46.87
C GLN A 191 4.98 37.45 45.51
N ARG A 192 6.16 37.22 44.94
CA ARG A 192 6.56 37.79 43.65
C ARG A 192 5.45 37.61 42.60
N ASP A 193 5.20 38.67 41.84
CA ASP A 193 4.18 38.78 40.80
C ASP A 193 2.73 38.91 41.29
N ASP A 194 2.47 38.91 42.61
CA ASP A 194 1.14 39.29 43.12
C ASP A 194 0.87 40.78 42.83
N SER A 195 -0.32 41.10 42.34
CA SER A 195 -0.75 42.46 42.08
C SER A 195 -1.92 42.89 42.94
N VAL A 196 -1.87 44.16 43.36
CA VAL A 196 -2.90 44.77 44.23
C VAL A 196 -3.25 46.16 43.76
N THR A 197 -4.44 46.62 44.16
CA THR A 197 -4.84 48.03 44.06
C THR A 197 -4.62 48.73 45.39
N TYR A 198 -3.96 49.89 45.36
CA TYR A 198 -3.75 50.73 46.55
C TYR A 198 -3.71 52.20 46.17
N SER A 199 -4.51 53.02 46.85
CA SER A 199 -4.64 54.47 46.62
C SER A 199 -5.04 54.85 45.17
N GLY A 200 -5.77 53.96 44.49
CA GLY A 200 -6.19 54.14 43.10
C GLY A 200 -5.13 53.82 42.04
N SER A 201 -3.96 53.33 42.46
CA SER A 201 -2.90 52.82 41.58
C SER A 201 -2.81 51.30 41.66
N SER A 202 -2.27 50.67 40.62
CA SER A 202 -2.00 49.23 40.58
C SER A 202 -0.51 48.96 40.83
N TRP A 203 -0.22 47.95 41.64
CA TRP A 203 1.14 47.60 42.09
C TRP A 203 1.38 46.11 41.89
N VAL A 204 2.63 45.73 41.63
CA VAL A 204 3.10 44.33 41.61
C VAL A 204 4.17 44.11 42.68
N TYR A 205 4.09 42.99 43.38
CA TYR A 205 5.07 42.60 44.38
C TYR A 205 6.31 42.03 43.69
N ILE A 206 7.50 42.52 44.03
CA ILE A 206 8.75 42.20 43.32
C ILE A 206 9.81 41.52 44.19
N ASN A 207 9.62 41.51 45.51
CA ASN A 207 10.57 40.86 46.41
C ASN A 207 10.55 39.33 46.19
N ALA A 208 11.71 38.69 46.34
CA ALA A 208 11.80 37.23 46.26
C ALA A 208 11.13 36.56 47.46
N ASP A 209 11.23 37.20 48.64
CA ASP A 209 10.73 36.65 49.88
C ASP A 209 9.31 37.17 50.17
N PRO A 210 8.35 36.29 50.51
CA PRO A 210 7.01 36.72 50.92
C PRO A 210 7.04 37.54 52.21
N ALA A 211 6.31 38.65 52.25
CA ALA A 211 6.24 39.51 53.44
C ALA A 211 4.83 40.10 53.64
N VAL A 212 4.50 40.39 54.90
CA VAL A 212 3.27 41.11 55.31
C VAL A 212 3.57 42.55 55.68
N ASN A 213 2.52 43.38 55.76
CA ASN A 213 2.59 44.75 56.28
C ASN A 213 3.59 45.68 55.55
N GLN A 214 3.91 45.38 54.28
CA GLN A 214 4.69 46.27 53.41
C GLN A 214 3.73 47.08 52.55
N THR A 215 3.57 48.37 52.83
CA THR A 215 2.61 49.21 52.09
C THR A 215 3.15 49.59 50.71
N PRO A 216 2.37 49.44 49.62
CA PRO A 216 2.78 49.87 48.30
C PRO A 216 3.10 51.38 48.26
N SER A 217 4.29 51.73 47.78
CA SER A 217 4.78 53.12 47.77
C SER A 217 5.81 53.34 46.67
N VAL A 218 5.80 54.52 46.07
CA VAL A 218 6.82 54.95 45.08
C VAL A 218 8.17 55.25 45.73
N VAL A 219 8.20 55.36 47.05
CA VAL A 219 9.41 55.65 47.84
C VAL A 219 10.07 54.37 48.34
N ASN A 220 9.31 53.29 48.54
CA ASN A 220 9.82 51.97 48.95
C ASN A 220 9.63 50.95 47.83
N THR A 221 10.62 50.87 46.95
CA THR A 221 10.62 50.01 45.75
C THR A 221 11.20 48.62 46.01
N ASN A 222 11.44 48.22 47.26
CA ASN A 222 12.03 46.91 47.56
C ASN A 222 11.00 45.77 47.55
N TYR A 223 9.72 46.13 47.69
CA TYR A 223 8.63 45.17 47.79
C TYR A 223 7.61 45.35 46.68
N TRP A 224 7.35 46.59 46.27
CA TRP A 224 6.32 46.91 45.29
C TRP A 224 6.87 47.75 44.15
N GLN A 225 6.52 47.36 42.92
CA GLN A 225 6.70 48.14 41.72
C GLN A 225 5.35 48.68 41.24
N LEU A 226 5.32 49.94 40.83
CA LEU A 226 4.13 50.57 40.29
C LEU A 226 3.86 50.05 38.87
N LEU A 227 2.66 49.51 38.64
CA LEU A 227 2.21 49.05 37.32
C LEU A 227 1.46 50.14 36.55
N ALA A 228 0.58 50.87 37.24
CA ALA A 228 -0.20 51.96 36.65
C ALA A 228 -0.55 53.00 37.71
N GLN A 229 -0.38 54.28 37.39
CA GLN A 229 -0.78 55.38 38.25
C GLN A 229 -2.29 55.64 38.13
N LYS A 230 -2.87 56.15 39.22
CA LYS A 230 -4.25 56.62 39.25
C LYS A 230 -4.52 57.63 38.12
N GLY A 231 -5.32 57.22 37.14
CA GLY A 231 -5.70 58.06 36.00
C GLY A 231 -5.06 57.65 34.66
N ASP A 232 -4.15 56.67 34.66
CA ASP A 232 -3.64 56.10 33.41
C ASP A 232 -4.76 55.36 32.67
N ALA A 233 -4.87 55.59 31.36
CA ALA A 233 -5.76 54.81 30.50
C ALA A 233 -5.26 53.36 30.52
N GLY A 234 -6.08 52.43 31.06
CA GLY A 234 -5.72 51.02 31.12
C GLY A 234 -5.33 50.50 29.73
N GLY A 235 -4.34 49.60 29.68
CA GLY A 235 -3.88 49.02 28.42
C GLY A 235 -5.05 48.44 27.63
N THR A 236 -5.22 48.91 26.39
CA THR A 236 -6.19 48.35 25.45
C THR A 236 -5.87 46.88 25.23
N GLY A 237 -6.85 46.00 25.46
CA GLY A 237 -6.71 44.56 25.20
C GLY A 237 -6.27 44.31 23.75
N GLY A 238 -5.33 43.37 23.59
CA GLY A 238 -4.70 43.07 22.30
C GLY A 238 -5.72 42.76 21.20
N ASN A 239 -5.47 43.32 20.02
CA ASN A 239 -6.27 43.17 18.81
C ASN A 239 -6.41 41.68 18.41
N ASP A 240 -7.65 41.24 18.14
CA ASP A 240 -8.03 39.86 17.78
C ASP A 240 -7.90 39.56 16.28
N SER A 241 -7.12 40.37 15.56
CA SER A 241 -6.89 40.20 14.12
C SER A 241 -5.76 39.19 13.91
N ALA A 242 -6.02 38.13 13.13
CA ALA A 242 -5.02 37.14 12.73
C ALA A 242 -3.79 37.84 12.10
N TYR A 243 -2.62 37.67 12.70
CA TYR A 243 -1.43 38.49 12.44
C TYR A 243 -0.46 37.79 11.49
N ASP A 244 0.12 38.55 10.53
CA ASP A 244 1.13 38.03 9.60
C ASP A 244 2.54 38.02 10.23
N ALA A 245 3.40 37.10 9.76
CA ALA A 245 4.74 36.88 10.30
C ALA A 245 5.72 38.06 10.08
N THR A 246 5.36 39.04 9.26
CA THR A 246 6.20 40.21 8.94
C THR A 246 6.09 41.29 10.01
N GLY A 247 5.00 41.32 10.78
CA GLY A 247 4.75 42.36 11.78
C GLY A 247 5.45 42.16 13.14
N TRP A 248 6.25 41.10 13.31
CA TRP A 248 6.87 40.76 14.60
C TRP A 248 8.11 41.62 14.94
N ASN A 249 8.81 42.14 13.93
CA ASN A 249 9.98 42.99 14.17
C ASN A 249 9.54 44.42 14.53
N GLY A 250 9.24 44.65 15.81
CA GLY A 250 9.08 45.99 16.38
C GLY A 250 7.76 46.29 17.09
N ALA A 251 6.87 45.30 17.25
CA ALA A 251 5.65 45.49 18.05
C ALA A 251 5.98 45.45 19.56
N THR A 252 5.47 46.43 20.30
CA THR A 252 5.66 46.55 21.77
C THR A 252 4.58 45.85 22.58
N ASP A 253 3.49 45.40 21.95
CA ASP A 253 2.32 44.83 22.62
C ASP A 253 2.31 43.30 22.50
N ALA A 254 1.93 42.61 23.59
CA ALA A 254 1.82 41.15 23.62
C ALA A 254 0.58 40.65 22.83
N PRO A 255 0.69 39.55 22.07
CA PRO A 255 -0.44 39.00 21.31
C PRO A 255 -1.56 38.49 22.23
N SER A 256 -2.80 38.51 21.74
CA SER A 256 -3.96 37.97 22.46
C SER A 256 -3.89 36.43 22.55
N ARG A 257 -4.56 35.84 23.55
CA ARG A 257 -4.66 34.38 23.73
C ARG A 257 -5.23 33.67 22.49
N ASN A 258 -6.17 34.32 21.80
CA ASN A 258 -6.79 33.78 20.60
C ASN A 258 -5.84 33.84 19.39
N ALA A 259 -5.09 34.95 19.23
CA ALA A 259 -4.10 35.07 18.16
C ALA A 259 -3.01 34.00 18.26
N VAL A 260 -2.55 33.68 19.48
CA VAL A 260 -1.59 32.59 19.71
C VAL A 260 -2.22 31.22 19.39
N ARG A 261 -3.47 30.99 19.80
CA ARG A 261 -4.20 29.75 19.52
C ARG A 261 -4.40 29.51 18.02
N ASP A 262 -4.78 30.54 17.28
CA ASP A 262 -5.04 30.44 15.83
C ASP A 262 -3.77 30.07 15.06
N ILE A 263 -2.62 30.66 15.44
CA ILE A 263 -1.31 30.31 14.85
C ILE A 263 -0.94 28.86 15.17
N ILE A 264 -1.15 28.40 16.41
CA ILE A 264 -0.88 27.02 16.81
C ILE A 264 -1.76 26.04 16.02
N GLU A 265 -3.06 26.32 15.89
CA GLU A 265 -3.99 25.49 15.11
C GLU A 265 -3.63 25.49 13.62
N GLN A 266 -3.18 26.61 13.06
CA GLN A 266 -2.72 26.70 11.67
C GLN A 266 -1.44 25.89 11.43
N LEU A 267 -0.44 26.00 12.32
CA LEU A 267 0.81 25.25 12.22
C LEU A 267 0.61 23.74 12.44
N ALA A 268 -0.29 23.37 13.36
CA ALA A 268 -0.70 21.98 13.56
C ALA A 268 -1.33 21.41 12.28
N ARG A 269 -2.25 22.14 11.64
CA ARG A 269 -2.83 21.74 10.35
C ARG A 269 -1.80 21.61 9.24
N ILE A 270 -0.83 22.52 9.13
CA ILE A 270 0.24 22.43 8.10
C ILE A 270 1.08 21.17 8.31
N THR A 271 1.39 20.83 9.57
CA THR A 271 2.15 19.64 9.94
C THR A 271 1.37 18.35 9.64
N ASP A 272 0.08 18.34 9.94
CA ASP A 272 -0.82 17.22 9.61
C ASP A 272 -0.97 17.04 8.10
N LEU A 273 -1.16 18.13 7.34
CA LEU A 273 -1.24 18.07 5.87
C LEU A 273 0.04 17.53 5.22
N ALA A 274 1.21 17.78 5.81
CA ALA A 274 2.48 17.21 5.34
C ALA A 274 2.62 15.71 5.65
N SER A 275 1.84 15.19 6.61
CA SER A 275 1.80 13.76 6.96
C SER A 275 0.81 12.96 6.10
N TYR A 276 -0.17 13.64 5.49
CA TYR A 276 -1.09 13.03 4.53
C TYR A 276 -0.48 13.05 3.12
N ALA A 277 -0.70 11.96 2.37
CA ALA A 277 -0.43 11.96 0.93
C ALA A 277 -1.29 13.04 0.26
N LEU A 278 -0.67 13.88 -0.58
CA LEU A 278 -1.37 14.93 -1.34
C LEU A 278 -2.63 14.35 -2.01
N LEU A 279 -3.76 15.05 -1.88
CA LEU A 279 -5.04 14.65 -2.50
C LEU A 279 -4.95 14.68 -4.04
N ASP A 280 -3.98 15.41 -4.58
CA ASP A 280 -3.54 15.26 -5.95
C ASP A 280 -2.85 13.90 -6.07
N SER A 281 -3.56 12.93 -6.67
CA SER A 281 -3.01 11.65 -7.08
C SER A 281 -1.61 11.88 -7.64
N PRO A 282 -0.57 11.25 -7.09
CA PRO A 282 0.80 11.60 -7.44
C PRO A 282 0.93 11.54 -8.95
N ALA A 283 1.30 12.67 -9.56
CA ALA A 283 1.65 12.67 -10.96
C ALA A 283 2.74 11.63 -11.12
N PHE A 284 2.50 10.61 -11.93
CA PHE A 284 3.51 9.64 -12.30
C PHE A 284 4.53 10.35 -13.19
N ILE A 285 5.47 11.07 -12.57
CA ILE A 285 6.58 11.74 -13.23
C ILE A 285 7.64 10.70 -13.59
N ASN A 286 8.19 10.79 -14.80
CA ASN A 286 9.13 9.82 -15.40
C ASN A 286 8.48 8.47 -15.76
N ASN A 287 9.23 7.37 -15.61
CA ASN A 287 8.85 6.01 -15.99
C ASN A 287 8.66 5.15 -14.72
N PRO A 288 7.50 5.22 -14.04
CA PRO A 288 7.25 4.39 -12.87
C PRO A 288 7.32 2.90 -13.23
N THR A 289 8.01 2.11 -12.39
CA THR A 289 8.11 0.66 -12.54
C THR A 289 7.04 -0.02 -11.70
N VAL A 290 6.14 -0.77 -12.34
CA VAL A 290 5.14 -1.61 -11.65
C VAL A 290 5.42 -3.09 -11.92
N PRO A 291 5.25 -3.98 -10.92
CA PRO A 291 5.52 -5.41 -11.07
C PRO A 291 4.68 -6.06 -12.17
N SER A 292 5.32 -6.86 -13.03
CA SER A 292 4.62 -7.58 -14.10
C SER A 292 3.64 -8.61 -13.53
N GLN A 293 2.47 -8.69 -14.14
CA GLN A 293 1.43 -9.66 -13.77
C GLN A 293 1.41 -10.81 -14.78
N PRO A 294 0.88 -11.99 -14.41
CA PRO A 294 0.59 -13.04 -15.37
C PRO A 294 -0.36 -12.55 -16.48
N ALA A 295 -0.20 -13.07 -17.69
CA ALA A 295 -1.11 -12.77 -18.80
C ALA A 295 -2.56 -13.09 -18.42
N LEU A 296 -3.52 -12.30 -18.91
CA LEU A 296 -4.97 -12.41 -18.65
C LEU A 296 -5.43 -12.05 -17.22
N SER A 297 -4.53 -11.58 -16.34
CA SER A 297 -4.94 -11.10 -15.01
C SER A 297 -5.86 -9.88 -15.12
N ASN A 298 -7.00 -9.85 -14.43
CA ASN A 298 -8.06 -8.82 -14.55
C ASN A 298 -8.30 -8.03 -13.25
N ASN A 299 -7.25 -7.84 -12.45
CA ASN A 299 -7.33 -7.08 -11.20
C ASN A 299 -7.30 -5.56 -11.45
N THR A 300 -7.48 -4.78 -10.38
CA THR A 300 -7.52 -3.31 -10.41
C THR A 300 -6.14 -2.65 -10.38
N ARG A 301 -5.06 -3.37 -10.70
CA ARG A 301 -3.67 -2.87 -10.64
C ARG A 301 -3.26 -2.21 -11.96
N ALA A 302 -2.30 -1.29 -11.90
CA ALA A 302 -1.70 -0.68 -13.08
C ALA A 302 -0.93 -1.71 -13.93
N ALA A 303 -1.10 -1.64 -15.26
CA ALA A 303 -0.42 -2.50 -16.22
C ALA A 303 0.95 -1.92 -16.62
N ASN A 304 1.97 -2.78 -16.74
CA ASN A 304 3.25 -2.41 -17.37
C ASN A 304 3.32 -2.87 -18.83
N THR A 305 4.33 -2.40 -19.56
CA THR A 305 4.56 -2.76 -20.98
C THR A 305 4.65 -4.27 -21.19
N ALA A 306 5.35 -5.00 -20.31
CA ALA A 306 5.51 -6.45 -20.43
C ALA A 306 4.18 -7.22 -20.33
N TYR A 307 3.28 -6.78 -19.44
CA TYR A 307 1.93 -7.34 -19.32
C TYR A 307 1.10 -7.00 -20.56
N VAL A 308 1.15 -5.76 -21.07
CA VAL A 308 0.43 -5.35 -22.28
C VAL A 308 0.89 -6.16 -23.50
N ASP A 309 2.20 -6.34 -23.68
CA ASP A 309 2.76 -7.16 -24.76
C ASP A 309 2.28 -8.62 -24.65
N SER A 310 2.27 -9.17 -23.43
CA SER A 310 1.79 -10.53 -23.17
C SER A 310 0.28 -10.67 -23.40
N ALA A 311 -0.50 -9.67 -23.03
CA ALA A 311 -1.95 -9.63 -23.25
C ALA A 311 -2.28 -9.50 -24.75
N ILE A 312 -1.57 -8.65 -25.49
CA ILE A 312 -1.72 -8.52 -26.94
C ILE A 312 -1.36 -9.82 -27.65
N ALA A 313 -0.26 -10.47 -27.24
CA ALA A 313 0.12 -11.78 -27.78
C ALA A 313 -0.93 -12.87 -27.49
N ALA A 314 -1.61 -12.79 -26.33
CA ALA A 314 -2.67 -13.72 -25.95
C ALA A 314 -3.98 -13.52 -26.72
N VAL A 315 -4.24 -12.34 -27.30
CA VAL A 315 -5.50 -12.00 -28.01
C VAL A 315 -5.54 -12.58 -29.45
N GLY A 316 -4.61 -13.45 -29.84
CA GLY A 316 -4.69 -14.14 -31.13
C GLY A 316 -4.38 -13.23 -32.31
N THR A 317 -3.38 -12.37 -32.17
CA THR A 317 -2.84 -11.59 -33.29
C THR A 317 -2.23 -12.51 -34.34
N VAL A 318 -2.39 -12.17 -35.62
CA VAL A 318 -1.63 -12.83 -36.70
C VAL A 318 -0.13 -12.66 -36.38
N PRO A 319 0.65 -13.76 -36.23
CA PRO A 319 2.06 -13.66 -35.90
C PRO A 319 2.85 -13.03 -37.04
N VAL A 320 4.05 -12.51 -36.74
CA VAL A 320 4.95 -11.97 -37.77
C VAL A 320 5.25 -13.05 -38.80
N GLY A 321 5.13 -12.71 -40.08
CA GLY A 321 5.19 -13.66 -41.19
C GLY A 321 3.85 -14.31 -41.57
N GLY A 322 2.82 -14.13 -40.75
CA GLY A 322 1.45 -14.55 -41.09
C GLY A 322 0.88 -13.73 -42.23
N MET A 323 0.15 -14.39 -43.12
CA MET A 323 -0.44 -13.80 -44.32
C MET A 323 -1.96 -13.86 -44.25
N VAL A 324 -2.61 -12.80 -44.74
CA VAL A 324 -4.07 -12.74 -44.87
C VAL A 324 -4.48 -12.15 -46.22
N GLU A 325 -5.70 -12.45 -46.64
CA GLU A 325 -6.33 -11.79 -47.77
C GLU A 325 -6.80 -10.38 -47.38
N TRP A 326 -6.74 -9.46 -48.33
CA TRP A 326 -6.98 -8.04 -48.11
C TRP A 326 -7.74 -7.42 -49.28
N ALA A 327 -8.92 -6.89 -48.99
CA ALA A 327 -9.81 -6.35 -50.01
C ALA A 327 -9.42 -4.93 -50.51
N LEU A 328 -8.47 -4.25 -49.85
CA LEU A 328 -8.09 -2.87 -50.18
C LEU A 328 -6.75 -2.82 -50.94
N THR A 329 -6.47 -1.68 -51.58
CA THR A 329 -5.33 -1.48 -52.48
C THR A 329 -4.00 -1.21 -51.77
N SER A 330 -4.04 -0.69 -50.54
CA SER A 330 -2.85 -0.37 -49.74
C SER A 330 -2.78 -1.21 -48.47
N ALA A 331 -1.58 -1.66 -48.11
CA ALA A 331 -1.36 -2.35 -46.86
C ALA A 331 -1.50 -1.38 -45.66
N PRO A 332 -2.18 -1.79 -44.58
CA PRO A 332 -2.25 -1.00 -43.35
C PRO A 332 -0.90 -0.95 -42.61
N SER A 333 -0.79 -0.09 -41.59
CA SER A 333 0.44 0.02 -40.78
C SER A 333 0.87 -1.35 -40.22
N LYS A 334 2.18 -1.61 -40.21
CA LYS A 334 2.80 -2.90 -39.82
C LYS A 334 2.57 -4.07 -40.77
N TRP A 335 1.86 -3.86 -41.88
CA TRP A 335 1.62 -4.87 -42.92
C TRP A 335 2.28 -4.45 -44.23
N LEU A 336 2.63 -5.44 -45.05
CA LEU A 336 3.22 -5.23 -46.37
C LEU A 336 2.45 -6.03 -47.42
N LEU A 337 2.33 -5.49 -48.64
CA LEU A 337 1.80 -6.25 -49.77
C LEU A 337 2.77 -7.37 -50.16
N CYS A 338 2.25 -8.56 -50.42
CA CYS A 338 3.04 -9.71 -50.86
C CYS A 338 3.39 -9.60 -52.36
N ASP A 339 4.34 -8.74 -52.70
CA ASP A 339 4.73 -8.40 -54.07
C ASP A 339 6.16 -8.82 -54.47
N GLY A 340 6.83 -9.64 -53.65
CA GLY A 340 8.15 -10.18 -53.96
C GLY A 340 9.32 -9.21 -53.78
N ARG A 341 9.10 -7.99 -53.29
CA ARG A 341 10.18 -6.99 -53.15
C ARG A 341 11.25 -7.42 -52.13
N ALA A 342 12.46 -6.91 -52.29
CA ALA A 342 13.52 -7.04 -51.28
C ALA A 342 13.30 -6.02 -50.15
N LEU A 343 13.46 -6.46 -48.91
CA LEU A 343 13.34 -5.67 -47.68
C LEU A 343 14.62 -5.72 -46.87
N SER A 344 14.90 -4.64 -46.13
CA SER A 344 16.05 -4.58 -45.22
C SER A 344 15.89 -5.55 -44.04
N ARG A 345 16.93 -6.36 -43.77
CA ARG A 345 17.02 -7.24 -42.59
C ARG A 345 17.12 -6.46 -41.28
N THR A 346 17.62 -5.22 -41.32
CA THR A 346 17.73 -4.38 -40.12
C THR A 346 16.40 -3.71 -39.81
N THR A 347 15.71 -3.19 -40.82
CA THR A 347 14.39 -2.55 -40.65
C THR A 347 13.31 -3.56 -40.33
N TYR A 348 13.32 -4.74 -40.98
CA TYR A 348 12.32 -5.79 -40.81
C TYR A 348 12.91 -7.04 -40.16
N SER A 349 13.63 -6.86 -39.06
CA SER A 349 14.37 -7.94 -38.37
C SER A 349 13.49 -9.08 -37.87
N ALA A 350 12.32 -8.76 -37.30
CA ALA A 350 11.36 -9.77 -36.84
C ALA A 350 10.81 -10.60 -38.01
N LEU A 351 10.50 -9.95 -39.14
CA LEU A 351 10.01 -10.65 -40.34
C LEU A 351 11.11 -11.52 -40.96
N PHE A 352 12.35 -11.02 -41.01
CA PHE A 352 13.50 -11.80 -41.47
C PHE A 352 13.74 -13.03 -40.58
N ALA A 353 13.63 -12.89 -39.26
CA ALA A 353 13.74 -14.01 -38.34
C ALA A 353 12.64 -15.07 -38.57
N ALA A 354 11.44 -14.64 -38.98
CA ALA A 354 10.31 -15.54 -39.23
C ALA A 354 10.40 -16.29 -40.57
N ILE A 355 10.72 -15.61 -41.68
CA ILE A 355 10.64 -16.21 -43.04
C ILE A 355 12.01 -16.47 -43.70
N GLY A 356 13.07 -15.89 -43.15
CA GLY A 356 14.44 -16.01 -43.66
C GLY A 356 14.55 -15.60 -45.13
N THR A 357 15.27 -16.41 -45.90
CA THR A 357 15.48 -16.22 -47.35
C THR A 357 14.62 -17.13 -48.21
N THR A 358 13.56 -17.72 -47.64
CA THR A 358 12.70 -18.71 -48.32
C THR A 358 12.14 -18.20 -49.64
N PHE A 359 11.79 -16.92 -49.70
CA PHE A 359 11.20 -16.28 -50.89
C PHE A 359 12.24 -15.51 -51.73
N GLY A 360 13.52 -15.69 -51.42
CA GLY A 360 14.65 -15.05 -52.09
C GLY A 360 15.63 -14.43 -51.09
N ALA A 361 16.92 -14.53 -51.41
CA ALA A 361 17.99 -14.04 -50.54
C ALA A 361 18.20 -12.53 -50.57
N GLY A 362 17.43 -11.78 -51.39
CA GLY A 362 17.71 -10.38 -51.69
C GLY A 362 19.08 -10.20 -52.33
N ASP A 363 19.86 -9.27 -51.78
CA ASP A 363 21.28 -9.03 -52.08
C ASP A 363 22.24 -10.03 -51.40
N GLY A 364 21.71 -11.03 -50.69
CA GLY A 364 22.47 -12.03 -49.97
C GLY A 364 23.04 -11.59 -48.62
N THR A 365 23.04 -10.30 -48.29
CA THR A 365 23.72 -9.75 -47.09
C THR A 365 22.80 -8.89 -46.23
N THR A 366 22.26 -7.79 -46.78
CA THR A 366 21.50 -6.79 -46.02
C THR A 366 20.00 -6.87 -46.23
N THR A 367 19.54 -7.62 -47.23
CA THR A 367 18.13 -7.73 -47.59
C THR A 367 17.64 -9.18 -47.70
N PHE A 368 16.32 -9.36 -47.78
CA PHE A 368 15.63 -10.61 -48.03
C PHE A 368 14.34 -10.34 -48.79
N ASN A 369 13.81 -11.32 -49.53
CA ASN A 369 12.58 -11.14 -50.28
C ASN A 369 11.37 -11.64 -49.49
N ILE A 370 10.24 -10.96 -49.66
CA ILE A 370 8.92 -11.42 -49.20
C ILE A 370 8.23 -12.29 -50.26
N PRO A 371 7.13 -12.99 -49.94
CA PRO A 371 6.38 -13.73 -50.94
C PRO A 371 5.89 -12.84 -52.10
N ASP A 372 5.97 -13.34 -53.33
CA ASP A 372 5.25 -12.78 -54.48
C ASP A 372 3.95 -13.55 -54.70
N CYS A 373 2.82 -12.93 -54.36
CA CYS A 373 1.50 -13.53 -54.46
C CYS A 373 0.69 -13.03 -55.66
N ARG A 374 1.26 -12.16 -56.49
CA ARG A 374 0.52 -11.55 -57.61
C ARG A 374 0.14 -12.62 -58.63
N GLY A 375 -1.16 -12.74 -58.92
CA GLY A 375 -1.71 -13.73 -59.86
C GLY A 375 -1.62 -15.18 -59.37
N ARG A 376 -1.38 -15.42 -58.07
CA ARG A 376 -1.13 -16.77 -57.53
C ARG A 376 -2.16 -17.19 -56.50
N ALA A 377 -2.70 -18.40 -56.70
CA ALA A 377 -3.44 -19.11 -55.66
C ALA A 377 -2.47 -19.73 -54.65
N SER A 378 -2.75 -19.55 -53.36
CA SER A 378 -2.01 -20.24 -52.30
C SER A 378 -2.57 -21.63 -52.10
N ILE A 379 -1.69 -22.61 -51.90
CA ILE A 379 -2.05 -23.96 -51.50
C ILE A 379 -1.41 -24.27 -50.15
N GLY A 380 -1.98 -25.22 -49.42
CA GLY A 380 -1.27 -25.81 -48.29
C GLY A 380 0.00 -26.51 -48.76
N LEU A 381 1.08 -26.41 -47.99
CA LEU A 381 2.31 -27.14 -48.23
C LEU A 381 2.02 -28.64 -48.05
N ASP A 382 2.20 -29.45 -49.09
CA ASP A 382 1.69 -30.85 -49.13
C ASP A 382 2.26 -31.72 -48.00
N ASN A 383 3.46 -31.39 -47.54
CA ASN A 383 4.18 -32.11 -46.50
C ASN A 383 4.11 -31.48 -45.10
N MET A 384 3.40 -30.36 -44.94
CA MET A 384 3.33 -29.60 -43.68
C MET A 384 4.71 -29.30 -43.05
N GLY A 385 5.75 -29.18 -43.89
CA GLY A 385 7.12 -28.87 -43.47
C GLY A 385 7.97 -30.08 -43.07
N THR A 386 7.44 -31.31 -43.15
CA THR A 386 8.18 -32.53 -42.79
C THR A 386 7.95 -33.65 -43.79
N ALA A 387 8.94 -34.53 -44.01
CA ALA A 387 8.76 -35.66 -44.92
C ALA A 387 7.59 -36.59 -44.52
N ALA A 388 7.34 -36.75 -43.21
CA ALA A 388 6.25 -37.58 -42.69
C ALA A 388 4.85 -36.97 -42.87
N GLY A 389 4.75 -35.66 -43.12
CA GLY A 389 3.47 -34.96 -43.29
C GLY A 389 2.91 -34.99 -44.71
N ALA A 390 3.61 -35.62 -45.68
CA ALA A 390 3.22 -35.62 -47.09
C ALA A 390 1.89 -36.34 -47.34
N ALA A 391 0.90 -35.60 -47.84
CA ALA A 391 -0.41 -36.12 -48.22
C ALA A 391 -0.49 -36.55 -49.69
N ASN A 392 0.50 -36.18 -50.52
CA ASN A 392 0.56 -36.44 -51.95
C ASN A 392 -0.72 -36.03 -52.71
N ARG A 393 -1.38 -34.95 -52.26
CA ARG A 393 -2.55 -34.38 -52.95
C ARG A 393 -2.12 -33.63 -54.20
N ILE A 394 -0.93 -33.02 -54.15
CA ILE A 394 -0.24 -32.48 -55.32
C ILE A 394 1.16 -33.11 -55.34
N ALA A 395 1.36 -34.09 -56.22
CA ALA A 395 2.61 -34.87 -56.27
C ALA A 395 3.82 -34.11 -56.88
N ALA A 396 3.63 -32.86 -57.31
CA ALA A 396 4.72 -32.08 -57.89
C ALA A 396 5.67 -31.57 -56.80
N ALA A 397 6.99 -31.70 -57.01
CA ALA A 397 8.00 -31.39 -56.00
C ALA A 397 7.92 -29.95 -55.45
N TRP A 398 7.47 -28.99 -56.27
CA TRP A 398 7.27 -27.61 -55.84
C TRP A 398 6.20 -27.47 -54.75
N ALA A 399 5.22 -28.38 -54.67
CA ALA A 399 4.15 -28.33 -53.67
C ALA A 399 4.61 -28.78 -52.27
N SER A 400 5.76 -29.44 -52.17
CA SER A 400 6.39 -29.86 -50.91
C SER A 400 7.56 -28.96 -50.50
N THR A 401 7.80 -27.88 -51.25
CA THR A 401 8.84 -26.89 -50.97
C THR A 401 8.19 -25.56 -50.61
N LEU A 402 8.47 -25.00 -49.43
CA LEU A 402 7.94 -23.69 -49.05
C LEU A 402 8.46 -22.62 -50.03
N GLY A 403 7.56 -21.81 -50.58
CA GLY A 403 7.88 -20.86 -51.66
C GLY A 403 8.00 -21.48 -53.06
N GLY A 404 7.84 -22.80 -53.20
CA GLY A 404 7.76 -23.47 -54.48
C GLY A 404 6.59 -22.98 -55.33
N ASN A 405 6.76 -23.01 -56.65
CA ASN A 405 5.77 -22.51 -57.59
C ASN A 405 5.54 -23.44 -58.78
N GLY A 406 4.31 -23.42 -59.30
CA GLY A 406 3.87 -24.25 -60.40
C GLY A 406 2.43 -23.93 -60.80
N GLY A 407 1.82 -24.83 -61.58
CA GLY A 407 0.50 -24.63 -62.17
C GLY A 407 0.55 -24.06 -63.58
N GLN A 408 -0.58 -24.07 -64.27
CA GLN A 408 -0.75 -23.53 -65.62
C GLN A 408 -2.12 -22.85 -65.70
N GLU A 409 -2.19 -21.66 -66.30
CA GLU A 409 -3.46 -20.97 -66.57
C GLU A 409 -4.22 -21.62 -67.73
N THR A 410 -3.49 -22.03 -68.76
CA THR A 410 -4.06 -22.66 -69.95
C THR A 410 -3.38 -23.98 -70.26
N ARG A 411 -4.13 -24.92 -70.85
CA ARG A 411 -3.60 -26.18 -71.36
C ARG A 411 -3.99 -26.38 -72.82
N THR A 412 -3.03 -26.84 -73.62
CA THR A 412 -3.30 -27.37 -74.97
C THR A 412 -3.28 -28.90 -74.89
N LEU A 413 -4.32 -29.55 -75.40
CA LEU A 413 -4.38 -31.02 -75.42
C LEU A 413 -3.29 -31.57 -76.35
N THR A 414 -2.64 -32.65 -75.92
CA THR A 414 -1.70 -33.39 -76.77
C THR A 414 -2.38 -34.58 -77.44
N ASP A 415 -1.77 -35.16 -78.48
CA ASP A 415 -2.33 -36.31 -79.21
C ASP A 415 -2.57 -37.51 -78.28
N GLY A 416 -1.71 -37.70 -77.27
CA GLY A 416 -1.87 -38.76 -76.27
C GLY A 416 -3.01 -38.55 -75.28
N GLN A 417 -3.58 -37.33 -75.22
CA GLN A 417 -4.75 -37.02 -74.39
C GLN A 417 -6.06 -37.10 -75.18
N ALA A 418 -5.99 -37.19 -76.51
CA ALA A 418 -7.15 -37.47 -77.35
C ALA A 418 -7.44 -38.98 -77.28
N GLY A 419 -8.57 -39.35 -76.67
CA GLY A 419 -9.02 -40.74 -76.66
C GLY A 419 -9.19 -41.29 -78.07
N ALA A 420 -8.96 -42.58 -78.25
CA ALA A 420 -9.29 -43.27 -79.50
C ALA A 420 -10.80 -43.18 -79.72
N TRP A 421 -11.21 -42.51 -80.80
CA TRP A 421 -12.61 -42.43 -81.19
C TRP A 421 -12.89 -43.50 -82.24
N THR A 422 -13.68 -44.50 -81.88
CA THR A 422 -14.23 -45.49 -82.83
C THR A 422 -15.65 -45.08 -83.19
N SER A 423 -15.94 -44.86 -84.47
CA SER A 423 -17.30 -44.63 -84.92
C SER A 423 -18.12 -45.91 -84.83
N ASN A 424 -19.36 -45.82 -84.34
CA ASN A 424 -20.33 -46.93 -84.29
C ASN A 424 -20.95 -47.25 -85.67
N ASN A 425 -20.53 -46.53 -86.71
CA ASN A 425 -20.89 -46.89 -88.07
C ASN A 425 -19.95 -48.01 -88.52
N GLU A 426 -20.44 -49.24 -88.53
CA GLU A 426 -20.09 -50.09 -89.66
C GLU A 426 -20.56 -49.35 -90.90
N ALA A 427 -19.62 -48.97 -91.78
CA ALA A 427 -20.01 -48.41 -93.06
C ALA A 427 -20.98 -49.42 -93.71
N PRO A 428 -22.25 -49.05 -94.02
CA PRO A 428 -23.18 -49.97 -94.63
C PRO A 428 -22.64 -50.33 -96.02
N GLY A 429 -22.03 -51.51 -96.11
CA GLY A 429 -21.54 -52.11 -97.35
C GLY A 429 -20.72 -51.17 -98.24
N PHE A 430 -19.48 -50.85 -97.86
CA PHE A 430 -18.47 -50.65 -98.90
C PHE A 430 -17.89 -52.02 -99.24
N GLY A 431 -18.50 -52.68 -100.24
CA GLY A 431 -17.92 -53.85 -100.87
C GLY A 431 -16.63 -53.45 -101.57
N LEU A 432 -15.51 -53.46 -100.84
CA LEU A 432 -14.18 -53.40 -101.44
C LEU A 432 -13.59 -54.81 -101.39
N THR A 433 -13.65 -55.50 -102.52
CA THR A 433 -12.84 -56.69 -102.77
C THR A 433 -11.39 -56.26 -102.91
N THR A 434 -10.64 -56.26 -101.82
CA THR A 434 -9.17 -56.23 -101.89
C THR A 434 -8.59 -57.48 -101.25
N THR A 435 -7.81 -58.20 -102.04
CA THR A 435 -7.15 -59.48 -101.76
C THR A 435 -5.92 -59.33 -100.84
N THR A 436 -5.89 -58.33 -99.95
CA THR A 436 -4.74 -58.11 -99.06
C THR A 436 -5.20 -57.55 -97.71
N PRO A 437 -4.93 -58.25 -96.58
CA PRO A 437 -5.30 -57.77 -95.26
C PRO A 437 -4.35 -56.64 -94.85
N GLY A 438 -4.86 -55.41 -94.78
CA GLY A 438 -4.09 -54.24 -94.39
C GLY A 438 -4.94 -52.98 -94.48
N PHE A 439 -6.03 -52.93 -93.71
CA PHE A 439 -6.88 -51.74 -93.67
C PHE A 439 -6.22 -50.63 -92.84
N PHE A 440 -6.26 -49.43 -93.42
CA PHE A 440 -5.79 -48.16 -92.90
C PHE A 440 -6.33 -47.89 -91.49
N ASP A 441 -5.46 -47.97 -90.48
CA ASP A 441 -5.89 -47.86 -89.09
C ASP A 441 -6.09 -46.41 -88.61
N ARG A 442 -5.54 -45.39 -89.30
CA ARG A 442 -5.59 -44.01 -88.76
C ARG A 442 -5.71 -42.96 -89.85
N VAL A 443 -6.88 -42.32 -89.94
CA VAL A 443 -7.00 -40.97 -90.51
C VAL A 443 -6.40 -40.01 -89.49
N LEU A 444 -5.18 -39.51 -89.74
CA LEU A 444 -4.57 -38.48 -88.91
C LEU A 444 -5.19 -37.13 -89.27
N ILE A 445 -6.28 -36.76 -88.59
CA ILE A 445 -6.84 -35.41 -88.68
C ILE A 445 -5.90 -34.50 -87.87
N ALA A 446 -5.12 -33.66 -88.57
CA ALA A 446 -4.32 -32.62 -87.94
C ALA A 446 -5.27 -31.58 -87.31
N LEU A 447 -5.55 -31.73 -86.02
CA LEU A 447 -6.36 -30.79 -85.26
C LEU A 447 -5.49 -29.58 -84.87
N THR A 448 -5.80 -28.40 -85.39
CA THR A 448 -5.34 -27.15 -84.76
C THR A 448 -6.06 -27.01 -83.42
N ARG A 449 -5.35 -27.21 -82.32
CA ARG A 449 -5.93 -27.21 -80.98
C ARG A 449 -5.83 -25.82 -80.35
N SER A 450 -6.97 -25.27 -79.95
CA SER A 450 -7.02 -24.09 -79.10
C SER A 450 -6.69 -24.47 -77.66
N SER A 451 -5.94 -23.61 -76.97
CA SER A 451 -5.75 -23.70 -75.52
C SER A 451 -7.08 -23.46 -74.81
N PHE A 452 -7.34 -24.20 -73.72
CA PHE A 452 -8.47 -23.96 -72.83
C PHE A 452 -7.98 -23.54 -71.44
N SER A 453 -8.79 -22.76 -70.72
CA SER A 453 -8.47 -22.28 -69.38
C SER A 453 -8.61 -23.41 -68.36
N LEU A 454 -7.65 -23.48 -67.44
CA LEU A 454 -7.69 -24.32 -66.23
C LEU A 454 -8.11 -23.53 -64.98
N LEU A 455 -8.29 -22.20 -65.09
CA LEU A 455 -8.68 -21.36 -63.97
C LEU A 455 -10.16 -21.60 -63.60
N PRO A 456 -10.46 -22.04 -62.37
CA PRO A 456 -11.83 -21.97 -61.86
C PRO A 456 -12.25 -20.50 -61.68
N PRO A 457 -13.56 -20.22 -61.51
CA PRO A 457 -14.01 -18.88 -61.14
C PRO A 457 -13.25 -18.34 -59.92
N ALA A 458 -12.65 -17.15 -60.06
CA ALA A 458 -11.77 -16.56 -59.05
C ALA A 458 -12.05 -15.06 -58.86
N ILE A 459 -11.77 -14.56 -57.65
CA ILE A 459 -11.79 -13.14 -57.32
C ILE A 459 -10.38 -12.68 -56.96
N ALA A 460 -9.97 -11.52 -57.48
CA ALA A 460 -8.68 -10.93 -57.18
C ALA A 460 -8.78 -10.08 -55.91
N VAL A 461 -8.04 -10.47 -54.88
CA VAL A 461 -7.82 -9.69 -53.65
C VAL A 461 -6.33 -9.57 -53.40
N ASN A 462 -5.91 -8.51 -52.71
CA ASN A 462 -4.52 -8.39 -52.29
C ASN A 462 -4.21 -9.43 -51.22
N LYS A 463 -2.93 -9.80 -51.11
CA LYS A 463 -2.41 -10.55 -49.96
C LYS A 463 -1.41 -9.69 -49.24
N ILE A 464 -1.52 -9.63 -47.92
CA ILE A 464 -0.61 -8.87 -47.05
C ILE A 464 0.04 -9.80 -46.04
N ILE A 465 1.27 -9.45 -45.64
CA ILE A 465 2.06 -10.15 -44.63
C ILE A 465 2.32 -9.23 -43.45
N TYR A 466 2.17 -9.75 -42.23
CA TYR A 466 2.42 -8.98 -41.01
C TYR A 466 3.92 -8.87 -40.76
N ALA A 467 4.44 -7.64 -40.74
CA ALA A 467 5.86 -7.35 -40.60
C ALA A 467 6.26 -6.98 -39.16
N GLY A 468 5.30 -6.52 -38.34
CA GLY A 468 5.51 -6.24 -36.91
C GLY A 468 6.25 -4.96 -36.57
N VAL A 469 6.66 -4.16 -37.56
CA VAL A 469 7.46 -2.93 -37.40
C VAL A 469 6.65 -1.69 -37.72
#